data_AF-G3AQS4-F1
#
_entry.id   AF-G3AQS4-F1
#
_cell.length_a   1.000
_cell.length_b   1.000
_cell.length_c   1.000
_cell.angle_alpha   90.00
_cell.angle_beta   90.00
_cell.angle_gamma   90.00
#
_symmetry.space_group_name_H-M   'P 1'
#
loop_
_entity.id
_entity.type
_entity.pdbx_description
1 polymer ?
#
loop_
_entity_poly.entity_id
_entity_poly.type
_entity_poly.pdbx_seq_one_letter_code
_entity_poly.pdbx_strand_id
1 'polypeptide(L)'
;MIEKVGLVNKGLEDMIPMAWTIYANWENAGQPLDGNMSAKFAQEFKKTFSRNDIRIHFMGLWDSVNSVGTLRDQSFPYTTRSSNVDHIRHAVSIDERRSRMKQQLFNSNDSDSDSSCSTCETTSTYNSDSSLKSISDLILSLIGRTRTQHKVRREPQQKNDLVQVFFPGNHGNIGGGWESNDGNQLLSNVSLRWMLAQAIKFKVVFKLGAIGTFATTFPSYLGLLSYHHDVLALMQHYPDQLRATGVVGKYPYLPKAPICRFDGRGSTTMFESLFWWALELLPISYKIEDRYGERKRVVSPNLGESRILPEDCILHWSVFYRLHYVSDYNPTNLPPDIGEKFFQSLSQLKLFNFNTIRDYSEGLTIDKIKQDWSSQIWKVIPDELSAILEENPHL
;
A
#
# COMPACT_ATOMS: atom_id res chain seq x y z
N MET A 1 -10.13 9.41 14.72
CA MET A 1 -11.45 9.60 15.39
C MET A 1 -11.74 8.59 16.51
N ILE A 2 -11.90 7.28 16.22
CA ILE A 2 -12.27 6.26 17.24
C ILE A 2 -11.30 6.26 18.43
N GLU A 3 -10.00 6.35 18.19
CA GLU A 3 -9.00 6.45 19.26
C GLU A 3 -9.28 7.62 20.21
N LYS A 4 -9.66 8.77 19.67
CA LYS A 4 -9.79 10.04 20.40
C LYS A 4 -11.14 10.23 21.07
N VAL A 5 -12.25 10.00 20.36
CA VAL A 5 -13.62 10.21 20.87
C VAL A 5 -14.36 8.91 21.23
N GLY A 6 -13.78 7.75 20.91
CA GLY A 6 -14.36 6.44 21.18
C GLY A 6 -15.39 5.99 20.16
N LEU A 7 -15.90 4.77 20.36
CA LEU A 7 -17.05 4.23 19.63
C LEU A 7 -18.29 4.44 20.48
N VAL A 8 -19.23 5.25 19.98
CA VAL A 8 -20.46 5.61 20.70
C VAL A 8 -21.28 4.36 21.07
N ASN A 9 -21.89 4.38 22.25
CA ASN A 9 -22.74 3.27 22.71
C ASN A 9 -23.96 3.08 21.79
N LYS A 10 -24.44 1.83 21.71
CA LYS A 10 -25.63 1.49 20.90
C LYS A 10 -26.84 2.26 21.44
N GLY A 11 -27.62 2.90 20.57
CA GLY A 11 -28.77 3.73 20.95
C GLY A 11 -28.43 5.21 21.19
N LEU A 12 -27.17 5.63 21.02
CA LEU A 12 -26.74 7.03 21.10
C LEU A 12 -26.24 7.55 19.74
N GLU A 13 -26.75 7.02 18.64
CA GLU A 13 -26.33 7.39 17.27
C GLU A 13 -26.50 8.89 17.01
N ASP A 14 -27.47 9.55 17.65
CA ASP A 14 -27.68 11.00 17.59
C ASP A 14 -26.51 11.83 18.16
N MET A 15 -25.59 11.22 18.91
CA MET A 15 -24.37 11.86 19.41
C MET A 15 -23.22 11.85 18.40
N ILE A 16 -23.34 11.12 17.28
CA ILE A 16 -22.28 11.04 16.26
C ILE A 16 -21.92 12.42 15.69
N PRO A 17 -22.86 13.33 15.36
CA PRO A 17 -22.53 14.68 14.90
C PRO A 17 -21.73 15.46 15.95
N MET A 18 -22.08 15.34 17.23
CA MET A 18 -21.35 15.98 18.33
C MET A 18 -19.93 15.39 18.46
N ALA A 19 -19.79 14.06 18.37
CA ALA A 19 -18.50 13.39 18.38
C ALA A 19 -17.59 13.90 17.25
N TRP A 20 -18.16 14.08 16.05
CA TRP A 20 -17.46 14.64 14.91
C TRP A 20 -17.03 16.09 15.15
N THR A 21 -17.93 16.95 15.64
CA THR A 21 -17.59 18.35 15.96
C THR A 21 -16.47 18.45 16.99
N ILE A 22 -16.52 17.64 18.05
CA ILE A 22 -15.47 17.60 19.09
C ILE A 22 -14.14 17.15 18.48
N TYR A 23 -14.16 16.08 17.68
CA TYR A 23 -12.97 15.59 16.98
C TYR A 23 -12.39 16.67 16.04
N ALA A 24 -13.22 17.28 15.20
CA ALA A 24 -12.81 18.31 14.25
C ALA A 24 -12.26 19.56 14.95
N ASN A 25 -12.84 19.98 16.08
CA ASN A 25 -12.32 21.09 16.87
C ASN A 25 -10.96 20.77 17.50
N TRP A 26 -10.78 19.55 18.01
CA TRP A 26 -9.48 19.10 18.53
C TRP A 26 -8.42 19.01 17.42
N GLU A 27 -8.81 18.54 16.24
CA GLU A 27 -7.97 18.47 15.04
C GLU A 27 -7.52 19.87 14.59
N ASN A 28 -8.47 20.79 14.42
CA ASN A 28 -8.23 22.17 14.01
C ASN A 28 -7.37 22.95 15.02
N ALA A 29 -7.39 22.56 16.29
CA ALA A 29 -6.55 23.13 17.34
C ALA A 29 -5.07 22.68 17.28
N GLY A 30 -4.68 21.92 16.24
CA GLY A 30 -3.31 21.42 16.09
C GLY A 30 -3.00 20.26 17.03
N GLN A 31 -4.02 19.48 17.40
CA GLN A 31 -3.87 18.24 18.17
C GLN A 31 -3.12 18.38 19.49
N PRO A 32 -3.61 19.27 20.36
CA PRO A 32 -2.95 19.50 21.62
C PRO A 32 -2.88 18.21 22.44
N LEU A 33 -1.72 18.02 23.08
CA LEU A 33 -1.52 17.04 24.14
C LEU A 33 -2.41 17.34 25.36
N ASP A 34 -2.48 16.37 26.27
CA ASP A 34 -3.35 16.42 27.45
C ASP A 34 -3.19 17.73 28.24
N GLY A 35 -4.30 18.45 28.43
CA GLY A 35 -4.33 19.73 29.14
C GLY A 35 -5.20 20.80 28.46
N ASN A 36 -5.24 20.82 27.13
CA ASN A 36 -6.08 21.75 26.37
C ASN A 36 -7.57 21.39 26.49
N MET A 37 -8.44 22.40 26.44
CA MET A 37 -9.89 22.28 26.54
C MET A 37 -10.47 21.32 25.49
N SER A 38 -10.01 21.39 24.24
CA SER A 38 -10.47 20.49 23.17
C SER A 38 -10.11 19.02 23.42
N ALA A 39 -8.91 18.76 23.95
CA ALA A 39 -8.48 17.41 24.33
C ALA A 39 -9.29 16.87 25.51
N LYS A 40 -9.57 17.71 26.52
CA LYS A 40 -10.43 17.36 27.67
C LYS A 40 -11.87 17.07 27.23
N PHE A 41 -12.45 17.87 26.35
CA PHE A 41 -13.79 17.59 25.82
C PHE A 41 -13.86 16.25 25.11
N ALA A 42 -12.86 15.91 24.30
CA ALA A 42 -12.80 14.60 23.65
C ALA A 42 -12.70 13.45 24.67
N GLN A 43 -11.90 13.62 25.73
CA GLN A 43 -11.77 12.62 26.80
C GLN A 43 -13.07 12.42 27.57
N GLU A 44 -13.73 13.51 27.99
CA GLU A 44 -15.00 13.44 28.72
C GLU A 44 -16.13 12.89 27.84
N PHE A 45 -16.16 13.26 26.56
CA PHE A 45 -17.09 12.69 25.60
C PHE A 45 -16.90 11.18 25.49
N LYS A 46 -15.66 10.73 25.28
CA LYS A 46 -15.31 9.31 25.19
C LYS A 46 -15.71 8.55 26.46
N LYS A 47 -15.45 9.13 27.64
CA LYS A 47 -15.80 8.53 28.94
C LYS A 47 -17.30 8.43 29.16
N THR A 48 -18.08 9.39 28.67
CA THR A 48 -19.53 9.50 28.95
C THR A 48 -20.37 8.72 27.94
N PHE A 49 -20.06 8.83 26.65
CA PHE A 49 -20.95 8.39 25.57
C PHE A 49 -20.40 7.21 24.77
N SER A 50 -19.13 6.86 24.95
CA SER A 50 -18.47 5.80 24.19
C SER A 50 -18.22 4.55 25.02
N ARG A 51 -17.95 3.45 24.31
CA ARG A 51 -17.52 2.18 24.88
C ARG A 51 -16.07 2.28 25.35
N ASN A 52 -15.78 1.64 26.48
CA ASN A 52 -14.43 1.54 27.02
C ASN A 52 -13.57 0.56 26.21
N ASP A 53 -12.27 0.84 26.14
CA ASP A 53 -11.21 -0.07 25.66
C ASP A 53 -11.46 -0.71 24.28
N ILE A 54 -11.95 0.09 23.33
CA ILE A 54 -12.15 -0.35 21.95
C ILE A 54 -10.82 -0.37 21.21
N ARG A 55 -10.40 -1.58 20.83
CA ARG A 55 -9.30 -1.83 19.87
C ARG A 55 -9.86 -2.36 18.56
N ILE A 56 -9.26 -1.92 17.46
CA ILE A 56 -9.54 -2.40 16.12
C ILE A 56 -8.58 -3.57 15.88
N HIS A 57 -9.13 -4.78 15.76
CA HIS A 57 -8.31 -5.98 15.59
C HIS A 57 -7.56 -6.02 14.25
N PHE A 58 -8.22 -5.64 13.16
CA PHE A 58 -7.62 -5.62 11.82
C PHE A 58 -8.10 -4.42 11.01
N MET A 59 -7.16 -3.73 10.37
CA MET A 59 -7.43 -2.60 9.48
C MET A 59 -6.76 -2.85 8.13
N GLY A 60 -7.60 -3.10 7.12
CA GLY A 60 -7.17 -3.17 5.72
C GLY A 60 -7.37 -1.82 5.03
N LEU A 61 -6.31 -1.33 4.40
CA LEU A 61 -6.28 -0.05 3.71
C LEU A 61 -5.87 -0.25 2.26
N TRP A 62 -6.49 0.51 1.37
CA TRP A 62 -6.12 0.58 -0.04
C TRP A 62 -5.82 2.02 -0.40
N ASP A 63 -4.59 2.24 -0.84
CA ASP A 63 -4.06 3.45 -1.46
C ASP A 63 -4.55 4.77 -0.82
N SER A 64 -4.43 4.89 0.50
CA SER A 64 -4.76 6.11 1.23
C SER A 64 -4.07 7.34 0.60
N VAL A 65 -4.84 8.40 0.37
CA VAL A 65 -4.38 9.67 -0.24
C VAL A 65 -4.66 10.84 0.69
N ASN A 66 -3.84 11.90 0.58
CA ASN A 66 -3.93 13.10 1.42
C ASN A 66 -4.95 14.15 0.96
N SER A 67 -5.68 13.93 -0.13
CA SER A 67 -6.54 14.97 -0.71
C SER A 67 -7.99 14.88 -0.26
N VAL A 68 -8.34 15.68 0.74
CA VAL A 68 -9.71 16.19 0.92
C VAL A 68 -9.65 17.71 0.84
N GLY A 69 -9.84 18.28 -0.35
CA GLY A 69 -9.93 19.73 -0.55
C GLY A 69 -9.49 20.21 -1.94
N THR A 70 -10.21 21.20 -2.48
CA THR A 70 -10.02 21.71 -3.86
C THR A 70 -8.77 22.56 -4.06
N LEU A 71 -8.14 23.08 -2.97
CA LEU A 71 -7.05 24.08 -3.07
C LEU A 71 -5.94 23.97 -2.00
N ARG A 72 -6.05 23.13 -0.98
CA ARG A 72 -5.00 22.92 0.04
C ARG A 72 -4.92 21.47 0.47
N ASP A 73 -3.72 20.91 0.46
CA ASP A 73 -3.43 19.60 1.05
C ASP A 73 -3.61 19.71 2.56
N GLN A 74 -4.73 19.20 3.08
CA GLN A 74 -4.90 19.01 4.52
C GLN A 74 -4.27 17.67 4.88
N SER A 75 -3.01 17.69 5.31
CA SER A 75 -2.46 16.55 6.03
C SER A 75 -3.14 16.53 7.41
N PHE A 76 -4.18 15.71 7.57
CA PHE A 76 -4.81 15.44 8.86
C PHE A 76 -3.83 14.66 9.73
N PRO A 77 -3.22 15.24 10.78
CA PRO A 77 -2.33 14.45 11.61
C PRO A 77 -3.16 13.39 12.41
N TYR A 78 -2.59 12.26 12.85
CA TYR A 78 -3.30 11.00 13.22
C TYR A 78 -4.07 10.26 12.10
N THR A 79 -3.89 10.61 10.82
CA THR A 79 -4.23 9.66 9.72
C THR A 79 -3.12 8.66 9.42
N THR A 80 -1.89 8.89 9.90
CA THR A 80 -0.71 8.05 9.65
C THR A 80 -0.28 7.23 10.85
N ARG A 81 -0.89 7.43 12.02
CA ARG A 81 -0.55 6.75 13.27
C ARG A 81 -1.86 6.44 13.99
N SER A 82 -1.97 5.22 14.48
CA SER A 82 -3.12 4.78 15.26
C SER A 82 -2.62 3.82 16.33
N SER A 83 -2.78 4.14 17.61
CA SER A 83 -2.35 3.24 18.70
C SER A 83 -3.43 2.20 19.06
N ASN A 84 -4.64 2.38 18.52
CA ASN A 84 -5.82 1.57 18.81
C ASN A 84 -6.09 0.47 17.77
N VAL A 85 -5.11 0.13 16.93
CA VAL A 85 -5.22 -0.92 15.91
C VAL A 85 -4.13 -1.97 16.12
N ASP A 86 -4.50 -3.24 16.15
CA ASP A 86 -3.55 -4.34 16.38
C ASP A 86 -2.75 -4.69 15.11
N HIS A 87 -3.46 -4.87 13.98
CA HIS A 87 -2.88 -5.27 12.70
C HIS A 87 -3.31 -4.33 11.58
N ILE A 88 -2.35 -3.67 10.92
CA ILE A 88 -2.58 -2.77 9.79
C ILE A 88 -1.97 -3.38 8.53
N ARG A 89 -2.76 -3.48 7.48
CA ARG A 89 -2.31 -3.91 6.15
C ARG A 89 -2.68 -2.85 5.13
N HIS A 90 -1.70 -2.34 4.42
CA HIS A 90 -1.90 -1.26 3.46
C HIS A 90 -1.39 -1.67 2.08
N ALA A 91 -2.31 -1.81 1.13
CA ALA A 91 -1.98 -2.00 -0.28
C ALA A 91 -1.82 -0.63 -0.94
N VAL A 92 -0.65 -0.36 -1.53
CA VAL A 92 -0.30 0.95 -2.10
C VAL A 92 -0.09 0.84 -3.61
N SER A 93 -0.56 1.84 -4.37
CA SER A 93 -0.36 1.92 -5.82
C SER A 93 1.03 2.47 -6.16
N ILE A 94 1.74 1.81 -7.09
CA ILE A 94 3.00 2.35 -7.67
C ILE A 94 2.77 3.21 -8.91
N ASP A 95 1.68 2.98 -9.65
CA ASP A 95 1.46 3.58 -10.97
C ASP A 95 0.46 4.75 -10.96
N GLU A 96 0.02 5.22 -9.79
CA GLU A 96 -0.82 6.41 -9.70
C GLU A 96 0.02 7.69 -9.86
N ARG A 97 -0.36 8.53 -10.83
CA ARG A 97 0.43 9.71 -11.24
C ARG A 97 -0.27 11.04 -11.02
N ARG A 98 -1.56 11.04 -10.66
CA ARG A 98 -2.33 12.27 -10.45
C ARG A 98 -1.76 13.05 -9.26
N SER A 99 -1.50 14.32 -9.48
CA SER A 99 -0.95 15.30 -8.54
C SER A 99 -1.71 15.39 -7.22
N ARG A 100 -3.02 15.20 -7.24
CA ARG A 100 -3.89 15.22 -6.04
C ARG A 100 -3.95 13.85 -5.35
N MET A 101 -3.57 12.78 -6.02
CA MET A 101 -3.57 11.42 -5.47
C MET A 101 -2.19 11.02 -4.97
N LYS A 102 -1.53 11.88 -4.18
CA LYS A 102 -0.27 11.53 -3.52
C LYS A 102 -0.56 10.59 -2.36
N GLN A 103 0.22 9.51 -2.29
CA GLN A 103 0.07 8.49 -1.26
C GLN A 103 0.30 9.06 0.14
N GLN A 104 -0.48 8.59 1.08
CA GLN A 104 -0.29 8.79 2.51
C GLN A 104 0.10 7.45 3.12
N LEU A 105 1.39 7.28 3.41
CA LEU A 105 1.88 6.10 4.11
C LEU A 105 1.61 6.23 5.62
N PHE A 106 1.41 5.09 6.27
CA PHE A 106 1.40 4.99 7.72
C PHE A 106 2.83 5.04 8.25
N ASN A 107 3.03 5.80 9.32
CA ASN A 107 4.32 5.91 9.97
C ASN A 107 4.48 4.73 10.93
N SER A 108 5.58 3.98 10.78
CA SER A 108 6.06 3.10 11.83
C SER A 108 6.42 3.94 13.06
N ASN A 109 5.97 3.56 14.26
CA ASN A 109 6.25 4.28 15.51
C ASN A 109 7.74 4.24 15.93
N ASP A 110 8.63 3.74 15.08
CA ASP A 110 10.06 3.58 15.37
C ASP A 110 10.86 4.89 15.23
N SER A 111 10.27 5.98 14.71
CA SER A 111 10.96 7.26 14.47
C SER A 111 10.88 8.30 15.60
N ASP A 112 10.38 7.95 16.78
CA ASP A 112 10.32 8.87 17.93
C ASP A 112 11.53 8.71 18.88
N SER A 113 12.74 8.66 18.32
CA SER A 113 13.93 9.19 18.99
C SER A 113 14.46 10.37 18.18
N ASP A 114 14.31 11.56 18.75
CA ASP A 114 14.96 12.82 18.38
C ASP A 114 14.31 13.70 17.28
N SER A 115 13.01 14.01 17.39
CA SER A 115 12.46 15.22 16.75
C SER A 115 11.77 16.15 17.76
N SER A 116 12.53 16.59 18.77
CA SER A 116 12.22 17.84 19.44
C SER A 116 12.58 19.01 18.52
N CYS A 117 11.55 19.74 18.10
CA CYS A 117 11.61 21.10 17.57
C CYS A 117 12.85 21.88 18.03
N SER A 118 13.69 22.31 17.10
CA SER A 118 14.70 23.33 17.33
C SER A 118 14.77 24.23 16.12
N THR A 119 14.59 25.52 16.39
CA THR A 119 14.75 26.68 15.53
C THR A 119 16.03 26.66 14.69
N CYS A 120 15.91 27.31 13.54
CA CYS A 120 16.93 27.73 12.58
C CYS A 120 18.28 28.18 13.18
N GLU A 121 19.37 27.71 12.56
CA GLU A 121 20.54 28.54 12.23
C GLU A 121 21.42 27.86 11.16
N THR A 122 21.88 28.68 10.22
CA THR A 122 22.68 28.33 9.04
C THR A 122 24.15 28.14 9.42
N THR A 123 24.81 27.07 8.98
CA THR A 123 26.19 27.12 8.45
C THR A 123 26.62 25.80 7.78
N SER A 124 27.18 25.93 6.59
CA SER A 124 27.80 24.86 5.80
C SER A 124 29.00 24.22 6.49
N THR A 125 29.17 22.91 6.37
CA THR A 125 30.45 22.32 5.95
C THR A 125 30.28 20.91 5.39
N TYR A 126 30.94 20.66 4.27
CA TYR A 126 31.12 19.35 3.64
C TYR A 126 31.83 18.37 4.58
N ASN A 127 31.45 17.09 4.54
CA ASN A 127 32.40 16.00 4.27
C ASN A 127 31.67 14.69 3.91
N SER A 128 32.23 14.06 2.88
CA SER A 128 32.10 12.68 2.44
C SER A 128 32.39 11.68 3.58
N ASP A 129 31.73 10.53 3.61
CA ASP A 129 32.12 9.31 2.90
C ASP A 129 31.33 8.08 3.43
N SER A 130 31.18 7.13 2.52
CA SER A 130 30.68 5.75 2.56
C SER A 130 30.70 4.95 3.87
N SER A 131 29.70 4.07 4.03
CA SER A 131 29.88 2.70 4.54
C SER A 131 28.58 1.88 4.44
N LEU A 132 28.59 0.86 3.59
CA LEU A 132 27.57 -0.18 3.43
C LEU A 132 27.29 -0.88 4.77
N LYS A 133 26.07 -0.75 5.30
CA LYS A 133 25.63 -1.52 6.48
C LYS A 133 24.90 -2.78 6.06
N SER A 134 25.37 -3.87 6.64
CA SER A 134 25.30 -5.26 6.19
C SER A 134 24.02 -5.97 6.65
N ILE A 135 23.52 -6.85 5.78
CA ILE A 135 22.39 -7.80 5.97
C ILE A 135 22.53 -8.65 7.25
N SER A 136 23.74 -8.74 7.81
CA SER A 136 24.00 -9.39 9.10
C SER A 136 23.24 -8.77 10.28
N ASP A 137 22.98 -7.46 10.25
CA ASP A 137 22.30 -6.76 11.37
C ASP A 137 20.81 -7.11 11.43
N LEU A 138 20.20 -7.40 10.29
CA LEU A 138 18.81 -7.85 10.20
C LEU A 138 18.64 -9.26 10.79
N ILE A 139 19.59 -10.17 10.51
CA ILE A 139 19.58 -11.55 11.02
C ILE A 139 19.83 -11.58 12.53
N LEU A 140 20.71 -10.70 13.04
CA LEU A 140 20.96 -10.54 14.46
C LEU A 140 19.75 -9.98 15.23
N SER A 141 18.90 -9.18 14.58
CA SER A 141 17.66 -8.68 15.21
C SER A 141 16.63 -9.79 15.49
N LEU A 142 16.74 -10.94 14.80
CA LEU A 142 15.79 -12.06 14.89
C LEU A 142 16.20 -13.13 15.91
N ILE A 143 17.43 -13.09 16.44
CA ILE A 143 17.95 -14.06 17.42
C ILE A 143 18.23 -13.32 18.73
N GLY A 144 17.21 -13.17 19.55
CA GLY A 144 17.30 -12.41 20.80
C GLY A 144 18.26 -13.01 21.84
N ARG A 145 18.95 -12.14 22.61
CA ARG A 145 19.14 -12.29 24.07
C ARG A 145 19.74 -11.05 24.76
N THR A 146 18.95 -10.53 25.70
CA THR A 146 19.30 -10.07 27.06
C THR A 146 20.57 -9.24 27.29
N ARG A 147 20.36 -7.95 27.62
CA ARG A 147 21.23 -7.22 28.56
C ARG A 147 20.39 -6.23 29.39
N THR A 148 20.42 -6.42 30.70
CA THR A 148 19.70 -5.64 31.72
C THR A 148 20.33 -4.27 31.92
N GLN A 149 19.53 -3.19 31.78
CA GLN A 149 19.76 -1.91 32.44
C GLN A 149 18.43 -1.36 32.96
N HIS A 150 18.41 -1.03 34.25
CA HIS A 150 17.28 -0.44 34.95
C HIS A 150 16.92 0.93 34.35
N LYS A 151 15.74 1.03 33.74
CA LYS A 151 15.12 2.29 33.31
C LYS A 151 13.64 2.24 33.67
N VAL A 152 13.15 3.35 34.23
CA VAL A 152 11.80 3.57 34.77
C VAL A 152 10.71 2.97 33.88
N ARG A 153 9.79 2.19 34.48
CA ARG A 153 8.72 1.42 33.84
C ARG A 153 7.68 2.37 33.20
N ARG A 154 7.87 2.72 31.94
CA ARG A 154 6.77 3.09 31.03
C ARG A 154 6.15 1.79 30.53
N GLU A 155 4.82 1.69 30.50
CA GLU A 155 4.17 0.54 29.87
C GLU A 155 4.62 0.46 28.41
N PRO A 156 5.00 -0.72 27.89
CA PRO A 156 5.39 -0.87 26.50
C PRO A 156 4.17 -0.58 25.63
N GLN A 157 4.15 0.58 24.96
CA GLN A 157 3.24 0.80 23.84
C GLN A 157 3.46 -0.32 22.84
N GLN A 158 2.44 -1.14 22.67
CA GLN A 158 2.43 -2.27 21.75
C GLN A 158 2.78 -1.76 20.36
N LYS A 159 3.88 -2.26 19.79
CA LYS A 159 4.29 -1.96 18.41
C LYS A 159 3.15 -2.42 17.50
N ASN A 160 2.49 -1.50 16.79
CA ASN A 160 1.45 -1.89 15.85
C ASN A 160 2.08 -2.71 14.72
N ASP A 161 1.46 -3.84 14.39
CA ASP A 161 1.89 -4.69 13.28
C ASP A 161 1.44 -4.05 11.96
N LEU A 162 2.25 -3.13 11.45
CA LEU A 162 2.06 -2.44 10.17
C LEU A 162 2.84 -3.14 9.05
N VAL A 163 2.14 -3.51 7.98
CA VAL A 163 2.76 -3.97 6.73
C VAL A 163 2.17 -3.20 5.56
N GLN A 164 3.05 -2.54 4.80
CA GLN A 164 2.70 -1.80 3.59
C GLN A 164 3.30 -2.51 2.38
N VAL A 165 2.47 -2.85 1.40
CA VAL A 165 2.88 -3.58 0.20
C VAL A 165 2.45 -2.82 -1.03
N PHE A 166 3.36 -2.69 -1.97
CA PHE A 166 3.21 -1.89 -3.19
C PHE A 166 2.84 -2.79 -4.37
N PHE A 167 1.74 -2.46 -5.03
CA PHE A 167 1.11 -3.23 -6.10
C PHE A 167 1.11 -2.45 -7.41
N PRO A 168 1.17 -3.16 -8.56
CA PRO A 168 1.06 -2.53 -9.86
C PRO A 168 -0.38 -2.05 -10.12
N GLY A 169 -0.54 -0.93 -10.80
CA GLY A 169 -1.83 -0.30 -11.04
C GLY A 169 -1.94 1.09 -10.42
N ASN A 170 -2.84 1.92 -10.97
CA ASN A 170 -3.22 3.20 -10.37
C ASN A 170 -4.11 3.03 -9.12
N HIS A 171 -4.61 4.14 -8.54
CA HIS A 171 -5.47 4.12 -7.35
C HIS A 171 -6.66 3.15 -7.47
N GLY A 172 -7.40 3.22 -8.59
CA GLY A 172 -8.56 2.35 -8.82
C GLY A 172 -8.18 0.91 -9.17
N ASN A 173 -6.97 0.67 -9.68
CA ASN A 173 -6.48 -0.70 -9.89
C ASN A 173 -6.05 -1.37 -8.58
N ILE A 174 -5.87 -0.61 -7.49
CA ILE A 174 -5.58 -1.18 -6.17
C ILE A 174 -6.84 -1.21 -5.31
N GLY A 175 -7.60 -0.10 -5.22
CA GLY A 175 -8.81 0.01 -4.40
C GLY A 175 -10.10 -0.45 -5.07
N GLY A 176 -10.08 -0.69 -6.39
CA GLY A 176 -11.29 -0.93 -7.18
C GLY A 176 -11.92 0.36 -7.73
N GLY A 177 -13.03 0.21 -8.45
CA GLY A 177 -13.76 1.33 -9.07
C GLY A 177 -13.61 1.44 -10.58
N TRP A 178 -12.80 0.57 -11.19
CA TRP A 178 -12.77 0.40 -12.65
C TRP A 178 -13.85 -0.57 -13.11
N GLU A 179 -14.31 -0.37 -14.36
CA GLU A 179 -15.16 -1.35 -15.02
C GLU A 179 -14.36 -2.62 -15.31
N SER A 180 -15.05 -3.76 -15.23
CA SER A 180 -14.43 -5.06 -15.44
C SER A 180 -14.05 -5.27 -16.91
N ASN A 181 -12.94 -5.93 -17.14
CA ASN A 181 -12.47 -6.26 -18.49
C ASN A 181 -13.19 -7.49 -19.06
N ASP A 182 -12.74 -7.94 -20.24
CA ASP A 182 -13.13 -9.22 -20.83
C ASP A 182 -13.00 -10.35 -19.80
N GLY A 183 -14.11 -11.03 -19.50
CA GLY A 183 -14.16 -12.10 -18.50
C GLY A 183 -14.49 -11.65 -17.07
N ASN A 184 -14.93 -10.40 -16.87
CA ASN A 184 -15.32 -9.83 -15.58
C ASN A 184 -14.17 -9.78 -14.56
N GLN A 185 -12.95 -9.45 -15.03
CA GLN A 185 -11.74 -9.46 -14.20
C GLN A 185 -11.16 -8.05 -14.05
N LEU A 186 -10.56 -7.80 -12.88
CA LEU A 186 -10.00 -6.52 -12.49
C LEU A 186 -8.62 -6.71 -11.88
N LEU A 187 -7.72 -5.75 -12.13
CA LEU A 187 -6.38 -5.75 -11.51
C LEU A 187 -6.48 -5.62 -9.97
N SER A 188 -7.50 -4.93 -9.46
CA SER A 188 -7.78 -4.77 -8.02
C SER A 188 -8.14 -6.07 -7.32
N ASN A 189 -8.46 -7.13 -8.06
CA ASN A 189 -8.64 -8.45 -7.45
C ASN A 189 -7.33 -8.97 -6.86
N VAL A 190 -6.16 -8.58 -7.39
CA VAL A 190 -4.86 -9.02 -6.86
C VAL A 190 -4.59 -8.45 -5.47
N SER A 191 -4.78 -7.14 -5.27
CA SER A 191 -4.63 -6.49 -3.96
C SER A 191 -5.71 -6.95 -2.97
N LEU A 192 -6.94 -7.16 -3.44
CA LEU A 192 -8.02 -7.70 -2.62
C LEU A 192 -7.71 -9.13 -2.14
N ARG A 193 -7.21 -10.01 -3.02
CA ARG A 193 -6.78 -11.37 -2.65
C ARG A 193 -5.72 -11.35 -1.56
N TRP A 194 -4.70 -10.51 -1.70
CA TRP A 194 -3.68 -10.34 -0.67
C TRP A 194 -4.29 -9.86 0.65
N MET A 195 -5.16 -8.85 0.62
CA MET A 195 -5.81 -8.34 1.83
C MET A 195 -6.64 -9.42 2.53
N LEU A 196 -7.40 -10.23 1.77
CA LEU A 196 -8.18 -11.34 2.31
C LEU A 196 -7.28 -12.39 2.95
N ALA A 197 -6.15 -12.74 2.31
CA ALA A 197 -5.17 -13.65 2.91
C ALA A 197 -4.64 -13.12 4.25
N GLN A 198 -4.30 -11.83 4.33
CA GLN A 198 -3.85 -11.20 5.58
C GLN A 198 -4.97 -11.17 6.64
N ALA A 199 -6.21 -10.85 6.26
CA ALA A 199 -7.34 -10.84 7.17
C ALA A 199 -7.63 -12.25 7.75
N ILE A 200 -7.56 -13.28 6.91
CA ILE A 200 -7.71 -14.68 7.34
C ILE A 200 -6.59 -15.09 8.29
N LYS A 201 -5.34 -14.69 8.01
CA LYS A 201 -4.19 -14.91 8.90
C LYS A 201 -4.45 -14.39 10.33
N PHE A 202 -5.18 -13.28 10.46
CA PHE A 202 -5.59 -12.71 11.74
C PHE A 202 -7.00 -13.10 12.19
N LYS A 203 -7.58 -14.17 11.61
CA LYS A 203 -8.87 -14.77 12.02
C LYS A 203 -10.06 -13.81 11.89
N VAL A 204 -10.01 -12.88 10.94
CA VAL A 204 -11.20 -12.10 10.55
C VAL A 204 -12.27 -13.08 10.07
N VAL A 205 -13.49 -12.94 10.60
CA VAL A 205 -14.59 -13.83 10.28
C VAL A 205 -15.27 -13.37 8.99
N PHE A 206 -15.41 -14.29 8.05
CA PHE A 206 -16.10 -14.07 6.79
C PHE A 206 -17.39 -14.90 6.73
N LYS A 207 -18.31 -14.51 5.85
CA LYS A 207 -19.47 -15.34 5.52
C LYS A 207 -18.98 -16.66 4.92
N LEU A 208 -19.52 -17.78 5.40
CA LEU A 208 -19.13 -19.13 4.98
C LEU A 208 -19.18 -19.29 3.45
N GLY A 209 -18.09 -19.79 2.86
CA GLY A 209 -17.94 -20.05 1.43
C GLY A 209 -17.78 -18.79 0.56
N ALA A 210 -17.81 -17.59 1.14
CA ALA A 210 -17.65 -16.35 0.38
C ALA A 210 -16.22 -16.20 -0.16
N ILE A 211 -15.21 -16.63 0.61
CA ILE A 211 -13.81 -16.53 0.20
C ILE A 211 -13.52 -17.54 -0.90
N GLY A 212 -13.92 -18.80 -0.73
CA GLY A 212 -13.82 -19.82 -1.78
C GLY A 212 -14.50 -19.37 -3.08
N THR A 213 -15.74 -18.87 -2.99
CA THR A 213 -16.49 -18.37 -4.16
C THR A 213 -15.76 -17.23 -4.85
N PHE A 214 -15.25 -16.25 -4.09
CA PHE A 214 -14.46 -15.16 -4.64
C PHE A 214 -13.19 -15.70 -5.31
N ALA A 215 -12.48 -16.61 -4.65
CA ALA A 215 -11.20 -17.10 -5.12
C ALA A 215 -11.31 -17.92 -6.41
N THR A 216 -12.39 -18.69 -6.59
CA THR A 216 -12.68 -19.42 -7.82
C THR A 216 -13.16 -18.50 -8.94
N THR A 217 -13.92 -17.46 -8.62
CA THR A 217 -14.46 -16.51 -9.61
C THR A 217 -13.39 -15.54 -10.10
N PHE A 218 -12.47 -15.13 -9.23
CA PHE A 218 -11.45 -14.13 -9.51
C PHE A 218 -10.05 -14.67 -9.16
N PRO A 219 -9.54 -15.64 -9.93
CA PRO A 219 -8.21 -16.19 -9.70
C PRO A 219 -7.12 -15.14 -9.95
N SER A 220 -6.03 -15.23 -9.18
CA SER A 220 -4.91 -14.26 -9.19
C SER A 220 -4.31 -14.04 -10.59
N TYR A 221 -4.16 -15.10 -11.38
CA TYR A 221 -3.57 -15.00 -12.72
C TYR A 221 -4.45 -14.20 -13.70
N LEU A 222 -5.78 -14.22 -13.57
CA LEU A 222 -6.65 -13.40 -14.41
C LEU A 222 -6.63 -11.93 -13.98
N GLY A 223 -6.63 -11.68 -12.66
CA GLY A 223 -6.46 -10.33 -12.13
C GLY A 223 -5.12 -9.71 -12.54
N LEU A 224 -4.03 -10.47 -12.45
CA LEU A 224 -2.69 -10.03 -12.85
C LEU A 224 -2.63 -9.54 -14.31
N LEU A 225 -3.27 -10.30 -15.22
CA LEU A 225 -3.28 -10.05 -16.66
C LEU A 225 -4.40 -9.09 -17.11
N SER A 226 -5.13 -8.51 -16.16
CA SER A 226 -6.18 -7.52 -16.44
C SER A 226 -5.59 -6.19 -16.94
N TYR A 227 -6.44 -5.36 -17.55
CA TYR A 227 -6.10 -4.05 -18.08
C TYR A 227 -5.58 -3.12 -16.99
N HIS A 228 -4.49 -2.43 -17.32
CA HIS A 228 -4.03 -1.27 -16.57
C HIS A 228 -4.84 -0.05 -17.00
N HIS A 229 -5.18 0.81 -16.06
CA HIS A 229 -5.89 2.05 -16.37
C HIS A 229 -5.00 3.25 -16.02
N ASP A 230 -4.91 4.23 -16.90
CA ASP A 230 -4.19 5.47 -16.65
C ASP A 230 -5.06 6.65 -17.03
N VAL A 231 -5.54 7.34 -16.01
CA VAL A 231 -6.47 8.45 -16.16
C VAL A 231 -5.87 9.61 -16.97
N LEU A 232 -4.54 9.74 -16.96
CA LEU A 232 -3.83 10.78 -17.70
C LEU A 232 -3.52 10.39 -19.15
N ALA A 233 -3.71 9.13 -19.55
CA ALA A 233 -3.55 8.77 -20.95
C ALA A 233 -4.61 9.47 -21.81
N LEU A 234 -4.23 10.02 -22.96
CA LEU A 234 -5.19 10.64 -23.89
C LEU A 234 -5.82 9.61 -24.83
N MET A 235 -5.13 8.49 -25.04
CA MET A 235 -5.59 7.41 -25.91
C MET A 235 -6.58 6.52 -25.16
N GLN A 236 -7.63 6.07 -25.85
CA GLN A 236 -8.65 5.16 -25.31
C GLN A 236 -8.21 3.69 -25.39
N HIS A 237 -6.95 3.37 -25.67
CA HIS A 237 -6.58 2.01 -26.10
C HIS A 237 -7.11 0.91 -25.18
N TYR A 238 -7.90 0.01 -25.77
CA TYR A 238 -8.28 -1.27 -25.21
C TYR A 238 -7.41 -2.34 -25.85
N PRO A 239 -6.72 -3.15 -25.05
CA PRO A 239 -5.63 -3.99 -25.54
C PRO A 239 -6.13 -5.28 -26.20
N ASP A 240 -5.18 -6.14 -26.56
CA ASP A 240 -5.44 -7.47 -27.09
C ASP A 240 -6.39 -8.25 -26.17
N GLN A 241 -7.47 -8.80 -26.74
CA GLN A 241 -8.35 -9.70 -25.99
C GLN A 241 -7.52 -10.87 -25.44
N LEU A 242 -7.77 -11.28 -24.19
CA LEU A 242 -7.23 -12.55 -23.69
C LEU A 242 -7.78 -13.66 -24.59
N ARG A 243 -6.97 -14.17 -25.53
CA ARG A 243 -7.38 -15.31 -26.36
C ARG A 243 -7.69 -16.46 -25.41
N ALA A 244 -8.85 -17.09 -25.60
CA ALA A 244 -9.21 -18.33 -24.94
C ALA A 244 -8.33 -19.47 -25.49
N THR A 245 -7.03 -19.46 -25.20
CA THR A 245 -6.16 -20.59 -25.51
C THR A 245 -6.45 -21.68 -24.50
N GLY A 246 -6.74 -22.89 -24.98
CA GLY A 246 -7.26 -24.00 -24.20
C GLY A 246 -6.45 -24.41 -22.97
N VAL A 247 -7.14 -25.10 -22.07
CA VAL A 247 -6.67 -25.57 -20.76
C VAL A 247 -5.44 -26.48 -20.90
N VAL A 248 -4.29 -26.05 -20.37
CA VAL A 248 -3.17 -26.95 -20.06
C VAL A 248 -2.59 -26.56 -18.68
N GLY A 249 -2.86 -27.36 -17.65
CA GLY A 249 -2.23 -27.25 -16.32
C GLY A 249 -3.02 -26.45 -15.26
N LYS A 250 -2.37 -26.15 -14.12
CA LYS A 250 -2.95 -25.45 -12.94
C LYS A 250 -3.40 -24.01 -13.25
N TYR A 251 -2.77 -23.36 -14.22
CA TYR A 251 -3.07 -21.98 -14.65
C TYR A 251 -3.37 -21.96 -16.16
N PRO A 252 -4.61 -22.25 -16.57
CA PRO A 252 -4.93 -22.53 -17.98
C PRO A 252 -4.76 -21.35 -18.94
N TYR A 253 -4.55 -20.13 -18.45
CA TYR A 253 -4.52 -18.90 -19.26
C TYR A 253 -3.20 -18.11 -19.17
N LEU A 254 -2.13 -18.68 -18.62
CA LEU A 254 -0.84 -17.99 -18.68
C LEU A 254 -0.36 -17.94 -20.14
N PRO A 255 -0.05 -16.75 -20.68
CA PRO A 255 0.37 -16.63 -22.06
C PRO A 255 1.79 -17.20 -22.22
N LYS A 256 2.10 -17.68 -23.42
CA LYS A 256 3.43 -18.23 -23.76
C LYS A 256 4.42 -17.18 -24.29
N ALA A 257 3.92 -15.96 -24.49
CA ALA A 257 4.62 -14.80 -25.04
C ALA A 257 4.04 -13.55 -24.37
N PRO A 258 4.77 -12.42 -24.34
CA PRO A 258 4.28 -11.22 -23.69
C PRO A 258 3.03 -10.69 -24.41
N ILE A 259 2.10 -10.15 -23.62
CA ILE A 259 0.86 -9.57 -24.12
C ILE A 259 0.84 -8.07 -23.84
N CYS A 260 0.21 -7.30 -24.72
CA CYS A 260 -0.06 -5.91 -24.45
C CYS A 260 -1.31 -5.79 -23.56
N ARG A 261 -1.22 -5.04 -22.47
CA ARG A 261 -2.36 -4.73 -21.55
C ARG A 261 -2.41 -3.26 -21.15
N PHE A 262 -1.56 -2.43 -21.75
CA PHE A 262 -1.48 -0.98 -21.58
C PHE A 262 -2.75 -0.31 -22.07
N ASP A 263 -2.97 0.96 -21.77
CA ASP A 263 -2.86 1.79 -20.55
C ASP A 263 -3.44 3.12 -21.02
N GLY A 264 -4.62 3.02 -21.62
CA GLY A 264 -5.38 4.17 -22.02
C GLY A 264 -6.11 4.72 -20.81
N ARG A 265 -6.94 5.71 -21.09
CA ARG A 265 -7.90 6.23 -20.11
C ARG A 265 -8.99 5.24 -19.71
N GLY A 266 -8.96 4.01 -20.24
CA GLY A 266 -9.99 2.99 -20.03
C GLY A 266 -11.36 3.50 -20.47
N SER A 267 -12.37 3.32 -19.62
CA SER A 267 -13.74 3.79 -19.86
C SER A 267 -13.94 5.27 -19.58
N THR A 268 -12.93 5.97 -19.05
CA THR A 268 -13.03 7.43 -18.83
C THR A 268 -13.08 8.20 -20.16
N THR A 269 -13.70 9.37 -20.12
CA THR A 269 -13.85 10.22 -21.30
C THR A 269 -12.59 11.04 -21.55
N MET A 270 -12.39 11.50 -22.78
CA MET A 270 -11.27 12.41 -23.11
C MET A 270 -11.31 13.67 -22.25
N PHE A 271 -12.51 14.18 -21.98
CA PHE A 271 -12.71 15.39 -21.18
C PHE A 271 -12.26 15.20 -19.73
N GLU A 272 -12.46 14.03 -19.14
CA GLU A 272 -11.95 13.71 -17.81
C GLU A 272 -10.42 13.66 -17.80
N SER A 273 -9.79 13.02 -18.78
CA SER A 273 -8.33 13.03 -18.90
C SER A 273 -7.78 14.45 -19.07
N LEU A 274 -8.43 15.28 -19.91
CA LEU A 274 -8.06 16.69 -20.09
C LEU A 274 -8.26 17.52 -18.81
N PHE A 275 -9.32 17.25 -18.05
CA PHE A 275 -9.54 17.88 -16.74
C PHE A 275 -8.41 17.56 -15.76
N TRP A 276 -8.00 16.29 -15.69
CA TRP A 276 -6.86 15.91 -14.85
C TRP A 276 -5.56 16.56 -15.34
N TRP A 277 -5.30 16.59 -16.65
CA TRP A 277 -4.17 17.34 -17.21
C TRP A 277 -4.20 18.83 -16.87
N ALA A 278 -5.37 19.47 -16.85
CA ALA A 278 -5.49 20.85 -16.42
C ALA A 278 -5.04 21.01 -14.96
N LEU A 279 -5.38 20.07 -14.07
CA LEU A 279 -4.91 20.06 -12.68
C LEU A 279 -3.40 19.78 -12.58
N GLU A 280 -2.84 18.91 -13.44
CA GLU A 280 -1.41 18.61 -13.48
C GLU A 280 -0.53 19.83 -13.84
N LEU A 281 -1.08 20.75 -14.63
CA LEU A 281 -0.42 21.98 -15.07
C LEU A 281 -0.48 23.10 -14.02
N LEU A 282 -1.35 22.99 -13.02
CA LEU A 282 -1.44 24.02 -11.97
C LEU A 282 -0.22 23.93 -11.05
N PRO A 283 0.49 25.06 -10.80
CA PRO A 283 1.60 25.12 -9.85
C PRO A 283 1.06 25.16 -8.41
N ILE A 284 0.37 24.10 -8.00
CA ILE A 284 -0.19 23.97 -6.66
C ILE A 284 0.94 23.57 -5.72
N SER A 285 0.92 24.11 -4.51
CA SER A 285 1.84 23.66 -3.48
C SER A 285 1.41 22.30 -2.92
N TYR A 286 2.31 21.33 -2.94
CA TYR A 286 2.11 20.02 -2.32
C TYR A 286 3.35 19.58 -1.54
N LYS A 287 3.18 18.58 -0.67
CA LYS A 287 4.28 17.94 0.06
C LYS A 287 4.73 16.70 -0.72
N ILE A 288 6.02 16.62 -1.01
CA ILE A 288 6.66 15.43 -1.57
C ILE A 288 7.44 14.76 -0.44
N GLU A 289 7.32 13.45 -0.34
CA GLU A 289 8.15 12.63 0.53
C GLU A 289 9.31 12.10 -0.30
N ASP A 290 10.54 12.39 0.13
CA ASP A 290 11.76 11.87 -0.50
C ASP A 290 11.91 10.36 -0.22
N ARG A 291 12.85 9.68 -0.89
CA ARG A 291 13.09 8.24 -0.70
C ARG A 291 13.42 7.85 0.74
N TYR A 292 13.97 8.80 1.50
CA TYR A 292 14.33 8.65 2.92
C TYR A 292 13.19 9.00 3.89
N GLY A 293 11.98 9.33 3.41
CA GLY A 293 10.83 9.71 4.25
C GLY A 293 10.76 11.20 4.61
N GLU A 294 11.71 12.01 4.18
CA GLU A 294 11.75 13.45 4.46
C GLU A 294 10.72 14.21 3.63
N ARG A 295 9.87 15.01 4.28
CA ARG A 295 8.76 15.74 3.63
C ARG A 295 9.17 17.16 3.28
N LYS A 296 9.21 17.48 1.99
CA LYS A 296 9.52 18.82 1.47
C LYS A 296 8.29 19.42 0.79
N ARG A 297 8.06 20.72 1.02
CA ARG A 297 7.00 21.47 0.34
C ARG A 297 7.54 21.99 -0.98
N VAL A 298 6.88 21.61 -2.08
CA VAL A 298 7.25 22.02 -3.44
C VAL A 298 6.10 22.83 -4.05
N VAL A 299 6.44 23.76 -4.95
CA VAL A 299 5.50 24.55 -5.74
C VAL A 299 5.94 24.43 -7.19
N SER A 300 5.40 23.44 -7.88
CA SER A 300 5.74 23.12 -9.28
C SER A 300 4.56 22.37 -9.91
N PRO A 301 4.28 22.48 -11.22
CA PRO A 301 3.41 21.53 -11.89
C PRO A 301 3.93 20.09 -11.70
N ASN A 302 3.03 19.12 -11.61
CA ASN A 302 3.38 17.70 -11.41
C ASN A 302 3.59 16.97 -12.74
N LEU A 303 2.96 17.43 -13.83
CA LEU A 303 3.18 16.92 -15.19
C LEU A 303 3.01 15.39 -15.35
N GLY A 304 2.18 14.76 -14.53
CA GLY A 304 2.01 13.30 -14.54
C GLY A 304 3.24 12.51 -14.05
N GLU A 305 4.11 13.12 -13.23
CA GLU A 305 5.23 12.41 -12.61
C GLU A 305 4.74 11.24 -11.73
N SER A 306 5.49 10.14 -11.80
CA SER A 306 5.24 8.95 -10.99
C SER A 306 5.56 9.19 -9.52
N ARG A 307 4.95 8.41 -8.64
CA ARG A 307 5.21 8.48 -7.20
C ARG A 307 6.65 8.10 -6.89
N ILE A 308 7.23 8.77 -5.90
CA ILE A 308 8.49 8.34 -5.29
C ILE A 308 8.18 7.21 -4.32
N LEU A 309 8.85 6.07 -4.49
CA LEU A 309 8.74 4.93 -3.58
C LEU A 309 9.82 5.03 -2.49
N PRO A 310 9.49 4.72 -1.22
CA PRO A 310 10.48 4.62 -0.15
C PRO A 310 11.54 3.54 -0.44
N GLU A 311 12.77 3.72 0.06
CA GLU A 311 13.83 2.71 -0.14
C GLU A 311 13.49 1.37 0.50
N ASP A 312 12.80 1.38 1.64
CA ASP A 312 12.36 0.19 2.38
C ASP A 312 11.03 -0.40 1.86
N CYS A 313 10.52 0.08 0.73
CA CYS A 313 9.26 -0.39 0.18
C CYS A 313 9.28 -1.91 -0.10
N ILE A 314 8.16 -2.57 0.19
CA ILE A 314 7.95 -3.99 -0.10
C ILE A 314 7.10 -4.08 -1.37
N LEU A 315 7.70 -4.54 -2.47
CA LEU A 315 6.97 -4.76 -3.72
C LEU A 315 6.24 -6.11 -3.67
N HIS A 316 4.97 -6.12 -4.07
CA HIS A 316 4.23 -7.36 -4.24
C HIS A 316 4.77 -8.14 -5.45
N TRP A 317 4.74 -9.48 -5.39
CA TRP A 317 5.21 -10.33 -6.49
C TRP A 317 4.55 -9.99 -7.84
N SER A 318 3.31 -9.48 -7.82
CA SER A 318 2.56 -9.13 -9.02
C SER A 318 3.22 -8.02 -9.84
N VAL A 319 4.06 -7.16 -9.24
CA VAL A 319 4.85 -6.16 -9.97
C VAL A 319 5.78 -6.87 -10.97
N PHE A 320 6.55 -7.86 -10.49
CA PHE A 320 7.51 -8.59 -11.30
C PHE A 320 6.83 -9.50 -12.32
N TYR A 321 5.74 -10.16 -11.93
CA TYR A 321 5.00 -11.01 -12.86
C TYR A 321 4.29 -10.19 -13.93
N ARG A 322 3.84 -8.96 -13.65
CA ARG A 322 3.39 -8.05 -14.71
C ARG A 322 4.53 -7.60 -15.60
N LEU A 323 5.70 -7.24 -15.06
CA LEU A 323 6.86 -6.92 -15.89
C LEU A 323 7.20 -8.07 -16.86
N HIS A 324 7.08 -9.32 -16.41
CA HIS A 324 7.31 -10.50 -17.24
C HIS A 324 6.23 -10.70 -18.32
N TYR A 325 4.96 -10.73 -17.93
CA TYR A 325 3.87 -11.13 -18.81
C TYR A 325 3.30 -9.99 -19.67
N VAL A 326 3.42 -8.74 -19.24
CA VAL A 326 2.81 -7.58 -19.87
C VAL A 326 3.90 -6.71 -20.51
N SER A 327 4.04 -6.77 -21.83
CA SER A 327 5.17 -6.16 -22.56
C SER A 327 5.25 -4.64 -22.40
N ASP A 328 4.09 -4.01 -22.34
CA ASP A 328 3.88 -2.57 -22.32
C ASP A 328 3.80 -2.01 -20.88
N TYR A 329 3.97 -2.85 -19.87
CA TYR A 329 4.12 -2.40 -18.49
C TYR A 329 5.59 -2.03 -18.20
N ASN A 330 5.84 -0.74 -17.97
CA ASN A 330 7.19 -0.21 -17.75
C ASN A 330 7.20 0.96 -16.74
N PRO A 331 6.94 0.68 -15.44
CA PRO A 331 7.00 1.68 -14.39
C PRO A 331 8.40 2.33 -14.32
N THR A 332 8.43 3.66 -14.23
CA THR A 332 9.67 4.45 -14.20
C THR A 332 10.21 4.70 -12.80
N ASN A 333 9.44 4.36 -11.77
CA ASN A 333 9.71 4.66 -10.36
C ASN A 333 10.14 3.45 -9.53
N LEU A 334 10.48 2.32 -10.18
CA LEU A 334 10.99 1.15 -9.46
C LEU A 334 12.35 1.44 -8.82
N PRO A 335 12.62 0.89 -7.62
CA PRO A 335 13.89 1.09 -6.95
C PRO A 335 15.00 0.28 -7.68
N PRO A 336 16.28 0.70 -7.57
CA PRO A 336 17.37 0.08 -8.34
C PRO A 336 17.72 -1.34 -7.90
N ASP A 337 17.42 -1.71 -6.66
CA ASP A 337 17.65 -3.01 -6.01
C ASP A 337 16.57 -4.05 -6.34
N ILE A 338 16.17 -4.13 -7.62
CA ILE A 338 15.06 -4.99 -8.08
C ILE A 338 15.23 -6.46 -7.68
N GLY A 339 16.45 -6.99 -7.72
CA GLY A 339 16.74 -8.36 -7.29
C GLY A 339 16.41 -8.60 -5.81
N GLU A 340 16.79 -7.67 -4.93
CA GLU A 340 16.50 -7.78 -3.50
C GLU A 340 14.99 -7.68 -3.24
N LYS A 341 14.29 -6.74 -3.89
CA LYS A 341 12.83 -6.62 -3.80
C LYS A 341 12.12 -7.87 -4.31
N PHE A 342 12.60 -8.45 -5.42
CA PHE A 342 12.08 -9.69 -5.98
C PHE A 342 12.20 -10.84 -4.99
N PHE A 343 13.40 -11.02 -4.43
CA PHE A 343 13.68 -12.03 -3.42
C PHE A 343 12.82 -11.84 -2.17
N GLN A 344 12.72 -10.61 -1.65
CA GLN A 344 11.87 -10.29 -0.50
C GLN A 344 10.40 -10.64 -0.75
N SER A 345 9.89 -10.35 -1.94
CA SER A 345 8.48 -10.60 -2.29
C SER A 345 8.12 -12.09 -2.37
N LEU A 346 9.07 -12.94 -2.78
CA LEU A 346 8.82 -14.38 -2.97
C LEU A 346 9.32 -15.25 -1.80
N SER A 347 10.34 -14.82 -1.06
CA SER A 347 10.92 -15.60 0.04
C SER A 347 9.94 -15.83 1.20
N GLN A 348 8.93 -14.97 1.34
CA GLN A 348 7.86 -15.14 2.32
C GLN A 348 6.88 -16.26 1.96
N LEU A 349 6.91 -16.73 0.72
CA LEU A 349 5.99 -17.72 0.17
C LEU A 349 6.62 -19.11 0.22
N LYS A 350 5.91 -20.07 0.81
CA LYS A 350 6.35 -21.47 0.91
C LYS A 350 6.27 -22.25 -0.42
N LEU A 351 6.18 -21.56 -1.56
CA LEU A 351 5.95 -22.16 -2.88
C LEU A 351 7.26 -22.49 -3.62
N PHE A 352 8.34 -21.78 -3.33
CA PHE A 352 9.60 -21.90 -4.05
C PHE A 352 10.73 -22.27 -3.08
N ASN A 353 11.77 -22.94 -3.59
CA ASN A 353 12.98 -23.18 -2.82
C ASN A 353 13.74 -21.88 -2.61
N PHE A 354 14.06 -21.56 -1.36
CA PHE A 354 14.77 -20.35 -0.96
C PHE A 354 16.07 -20.13 -1.73
N ASN A 355 16.90 -21.16 -1.88
CA ASN A 355 18.19 -21.05 -2.59
C ASN A 355 17.95 -20.74 -4.07
N THR A 356 16.96 -21.38 -4.70
CA THR A 356 16.63 -21.13 -6.11
C THR A 356 16.18 -19.68 -6.35
N ILE A 357 15.36 -19.10 -5.47
CA ILE A 357 14.96 -17.69 -5.61
C ILE A 357 16.16 -16.78 -5.38
N ARG A 358 16.97 -17.04 -4.35
CA ARG A 358 18.17 -16.24 -4.05
C ARG A 358 19.11 -16.21 -5.24
N ASP A 359 19.49 -17.38 -5.75
CA ASP A 359 20.43 -17.51 -6.86
C ASP A 359 19.86 -16.87 -8.15
N TYR A 360 18.54 -16.90 -8.36
CA TYR A 360 17.90 -16.21 -9.49
C TYR A 360 17.89 -14.68 -9.34
N SER A 361 17.69 -14.21 -8.11
CA SER A 361 17.58 -12.79 -7.75
C SER A 361 18.92 -12.04 -7.84
N GLU A 362 20.04 -12.76 -7.71
CA GLU A 362 21.37 -12.19 -7.86
C GLU A 362 21.56 -11.65 -9.29
N GLY A 363 21.86 -10.34 -9.40
CA GLY A 363 22.02 -9.66 -10.67
C GLY A 363 20.73 -9.56 -11.51
N LEU A 364 19.56 -9.68 -10.90
CA LEU A 364 18.29 -9.58 -11.62
C LEU A 364 18.05 -8.16 -12.13
N THR A 365 17.80 -8.03 -13.44
CA THR A 365 17.43 -6.78 -14.11
C THR A 365 16.01 -6.87 -14.67
N ILE A 366 15.39 -5.71 -14.97
CA ILE A 366 14.08 -5.66 -15.63
C ILE A 366 14.12 -6.40 -16.97
N ASP A 367 15.21 -6.26 -17.73
CA ASP A 367 15.35 -6.93 -19.03
C ASP A 367 15.41 -8.44 -18.87
N LYS A 368 16.12 -8.96 -17.86
CA LYS A 368 16.14 -10.39 -17.55
C LYS A 368 14.73 -10.89 -17.20
N ILE A 369 13.96 -10.12 -16.40
CA ILE A 369 12.56 -10.44 -16.08
C ILE A 369 11.71 -10.51 -17.36
N LYS A 370 11.84 -9.52 -18.26
CA LYS A 370 11.05 -9.45 -19.51
C LYS A 370 11.39 -10.54 -20.53
N GLN A 371 12.65 -10.99 -20.56
CA GLN A 371 13.16 -11.89 -21.59
C GLN A 371 13.23 -13.37 -21.18
N ASP A 372 13.27 -13.68 -19.88
CA ASP A 372 13.36 -15.08 -19.42
C ASP A 372 12.01 -15.79 -19.41
N TRP A 373 11.63 -16.39 -20.54
CA TRP A 373 10.45 -17.25 -20.66
C TRP A 373 10.73 -18.74 -20.40
N SER A 374 11.98 -19.07 -20.07
CA SER A 374 12.44 -20.46 -19.92
C SER A 374 12.29 -20.96 -18.47
N SER A 375 12.54 -20.08 -17.50
CA SER A 375 12.53 -20.39 -16.07
C SER A 375 11.18 -20.89 -15.58
N GLN A 376 11.22 -21.81 -14.63
CA GLN A 376 10.02 -22.37 -14.00
C GLN A 376 9.37 -21.39 -13.02
N ILE A 377 10.10 -20.38 -12.54
CA ILE A 377 9.60 -19.39 -11.58
C ILE A 377 8.36 -18.69 -12.16
N TRP A 378 8.42 -18.29 -13.42
CA TRP A 378 7.33 -17.56 -14.07
C TRP A 378 6.09 -18.41 -14.33
N LYS A 379 6.23 -19.75 -14.40
CA LYS A 379 5.12 -20.67 -14.70
C LYS A 379 4.20 -20.94 -13.50
N VAL A 380 4.62 -20.54 -12.30
CA VAL A 380 3.86 -20.70 -11.07
C VAL A 380 3.49 -19.32 -10.53
N ILE A 381 2.19 -19.05 -10.39
CA ILE A 381 1.72 -17.80 -9.79
C ILE A 381 1.75 -17.91 -8.26
N PRO A 382 2.48 -17.04 -7.56
CA PRO A 382 2.50 -17.02 -6.12
C PRO A 382 1.17 -16.49 -5.59
N ASP A 383 0.33 -17.32 -4.98
CA ASP A 383 -1.01 -16.90 -4.54
C ASP A 383 -1.31 -17.38 -3.13
N GLU A 384 -1.05 -16.49 -2.17
CA GLU A 384 -1.22 -16.73 -0.74
C GLU A 384 -2.63 -17.19 -0.38
N LEU A 385 -3.64 -16.57 -0.98
CA LEU A 385 -5.04 -16.91 -0.70
C LEU A 385 -5.38 -18.31 -1.20
N SER A 386 -4.88 -18.67 -2.39
CA SER A 386 -5.08 -20.02 -2.92
C SER A 386 -4.42 -21.08 -2.03
N ALA A 387 -3.21 -20.82 -1.52
CA ALA A 387 -2.55 -21.73 -0.58
C ALA A 387 -3.33 -21.90 0.73
N ILE A 388 -3.89 -20.82 1.29
CA ILE A 388 -4.74 -20.86 2.49
C ILE A 388 -6.00 -21.70 2.26
N LEU A 389 -6.62 -21.59 1.08
CA LEU A 389 -7.82 -22.34 0.72
C LEU A 389 -7.55 -23.81 0.43
N GLU A 390 -6.36 -24.16 -0.09
CA GLU A 390 -5.92 -25.55 -0.21
C GLU A 390 -5.84 -26.22 1.17
N GLU A 391 -5.40 -25.49 2.21
CA GLU A 391 -5.38 -25.97 3.60
C GLU A 391 -6.78 -25.94 4.27
N ASN A 392 -7.65 -25.00 3.89
CA ASN A 392 -8.95 -24.77 4.51
C ASN A 392 -10.07 -24.54 3.47
N PRO A 393 -10.60 -25.61 2.83
CA PRO A 393 -11.53 -25.48 1.71
C PRO A 393 -12.93 -24.91 2.04
N HIS A 394 -13.25 -24.78 3.33
CA HIS A 394 -14.58 -24.35 3.80
C HIS A 394 -14.70 -22.83 3.98
N LEU A 395 -13.59 -22.08 3.89
CA LEU A 395 -13.58 -20.61 3.91
C LEU A 395 -14.18 -20.04 2.62
#